data_AF-A0A178DI55-F1
#
_entry.id   AF-A0A178DI55-F1
#
_cell.length_a   1.000
_cell.length_b   1.000
_cell.length_c   1.000
_cell.angle_alpha   90.00
_cell.angle_beta   90.00
_cell.angle_gamma   90.00
#
_symmetry.space_group_name_H-M   'P 1'
#
loop_
_entity.id
_entity.type
_entity.pdbx_description
1 polymer ?
#
loop_
_entity_poly.entity_id
_entity_poly.type
_entity_poly.pdbx_seq_one_letter_code
_entity_poly.pdbx_strand_id
1 'polypeptide(L)'
;MSCPSLPLDPSSPWDPNYPIAKNQTPSAITRDEVLTMLRQGQKPGKDFLLIDLRQTDHTGGTIRGSINLPAQSLYPTLPTLYTLFASADIKCIIWYCGSSQHRGLRAAAWMDDYIKEQGNENIKSVMLIGGVKGWANAGAEYTTLMDEYEEGAWQIPSSVMASLRDKKERRGGDIKSRAFVFNNCGCVLCGECVRN
;
A
#
# COMPACT_ATOMS: atom_id res chain seq x y z
N MET A 1 -7.71 16.89 3.87
CA MET A 1 -7.87 16.22 2.57
C MET A 1 -8.18 14.76 2.87
N SER A 2 -9.39 14.29 2.55
CA SER A 2 -9.82 12.92 2.88
C SER A 2 -9.42 12.00 1.72
N CYS A 3 -8.45 11.12 1.95
CA CYS A 3 -8.05 10.10 0.98
C CYS A 3 -9.08 8.95 0.99
N PRO A 4 -9.44 8.39 -0.19
CA PRO A 4 -10.41 7.30 -0.25
C PRO A 4 -9.84 6.04 0.38
N SER A 5 -10.44 5.61 1.49
CA SER A 5 -10.18 4.30 2.11
C SER A 5 -10.77 3.20 1.25
N LEU A 6 -9.94 2.23 0.84
CA LEU A 6 -10.42 1.01 0.18
C LEU A 6 -11.03 0.08 1.23
N PRO A 7 -12.25 -0.45 1.03
CA PRO A 7 -12.83 -1.43 1.96
C PRO A 7 -12.02 -2.73 1.98
N LEU A 8 -11.81 -3.30 3.17
CA LEU A 8 -11.35 -4.69 3.29
C LEU A 8 -12.37 -5.61 2.59
N ASP A 9 -11.89 -6.55 1.75
CA ASP A 9 -12.71 -7.66 1.27
C ASP A 9 -12.95 -8.65 2.43
N PRO A 10 -14.20 -8.80 2.92
CA PRO A 10 -14.52 -9.71 4.03
C PRO A 10 -14.22 -11.18 3.69
N SER A 11 -14.16 -11.51 2.39
CA SER A 11 -14.02 -12.88 1.90
C SER A 11 -12.58 -13.30 1.65
N SER A 12 -11.60 -12.41 1.79
CA SER A 12 -10.18 -12.74 1.52
C SER A 12 -9.54 -13.32 2.78
N PRO A 13 -9.35 -14.65 2.94
CA PRO A 13 -8.64 -15.18 4.08
C PRO A 13 -7.16 -15.17 3.70
N TRP A 14 -6.37 -14.30 4.32
CA TRP A 14 -4.92 -14.52 4.26
C TRP A 14 -4.51 -15.66 5.22
N ASP A 15 -5.26 -15.84 6.32
CA ASP A 15 -5.35 -17.05 7.15
C ASP A 15 -6.75 -17.06 7.82
N PRO A 16 -7.59 -18.10 7.66
CA PRO A 16 -8.95 -18.15 8.24
C PRO A 16 -8.97 -18.22 9.77
N ASN A 17 -7.83 -18.42 10.43
CA ASN A 17 -7.75 -18.58 11.88
C ASN A 17 -7.71 -17.25 12.65
N TYR A 18 -7.50 -16.12 11.97
CA TYR A 18 -7.41 -14.82 12.63
C TYR A 18 -8.68 -13.97 12.43
N PRO A 19 -9.07 -13.17 13.43
CA PRO A 19 -10.29 -12.40 13.38
C PRO A 19 -10.22 -11.31 12.31
N ILE A 20 -11.40 -10.97 11.79
CA ILE A 20 -11.58 -9.78 10.96
C ILE A 20 -11.38 -8.55 11.86
N ALA A 21 -10.55 -7.60 11.41
CA ALA A 21 -10.35 -6.34 12.14
C ALA A 21 -11.69 -5.60 12.34
N LYS A 22 -11.88 -4.91 13.46
CA LYS A 22 -13.03 -4.02 13.68
C LYS A 22 -12.95 -2.83 12.73
N ASN A 23 -11.75 -2.28 12.53
CA ASN A 23 -11.53 -1.22 11.55
C ASN A 23 -11.48 -1.76 10.11
N GLN A 24 -12.54 -1.53 9.34
CA GLN A 24 -12.62 -1.94 7.93
C GLN A 24 -12.01 -0.93 6.95
N THR A 25 -11.68 0.26 7.43
CA THR A 25 -11.16 1.39 6.64
C THR A 25 -9.98 2.04 7.39
N PRO A 26 -8.86 1.30 7.57
CA PRO A 26 -7.69 1.84 8.23
C PRO A 26 -7.16 3.08 7.50
N SER A 27 -6.51 3.94 8.27
CA SER A 27 -5.86 5.12 7.73
C SER A 27 -4.76 4.71 6.73
N ALA A 28 -4.52 5.56 5.75
CA ALA A 28 -3.57 5.30 4.69
C ALA A 28 -2.68 6.52 4.45
N ILE A 29 -1.48 6.27 3.96
CA ILE A 29 -0.48 7.28 3.60
C ILE A 29 -0.01 7.04 2.16
N THR A 30 0.21 8.12 1.43
CA THR A 30 0.73 8.08 0.05
C THR A 30 2.25 7.98 0.03
N ARG A 31 2.81 7.48 -1.08
CA ARG A 31 4.27 7.49 -1.29
C ARG A 31 4.85 8.91 -1.27
N ASP A 32 4.11 9.91 -1.76
CA ASP A 32 4.56 11.30 -1.81
C ASP A 32 4.68 11.90 -0.40
N GLU A 33 3.76 11.55 0.49
CA GLU A 33 3.83 11.92 1.91
C GLU A 33 5.04 11.27 2.60
N VAL A 34 5.27 9.98 2.40
CA VAL A 34 6.45 9.29 2.96
C VAL A 34 7.76 9.85 2.40
N LEU A 35 7.81 10.13 1.08
CA LEU A 35 8.95 10.78 0.44
C LEU A 35 9.21 12.16 1.06
N THR A 36 8.15 12.93 1.34
CA THR A 36 8.24 14.23 2.00
C THR A 36 8.80 14.09 3.42
N MET A 37 8.33 13.12 4.20
CA MET A 37 8.86 12.84 5.54
C MET A 37 10.36 12.56 5.51
N LEU A 38 10.81 11.69 4.61
CA LEU A 38 12.23 11.35 4.43
C LEU A 38 13.06 12.58 4.01
N ARG A 39 12.56 13.39 3.09
CA ARG A 39 13.24 14.62 2.63
C ARG A 39 13.31 15.71 3.71
N GLN A 40 12.32 15.76 4.60
CA GLN A 40 12.32 16.66 5.76
C GLN A 40 13.23 16.16 6.90
N GLY A 41 13.94 15.05 6.70
CA GLY A 41 14.89 14.52 7.67
C GLY A 41 14.26 13.70 8.80
N GLN A 42 12.97 13.36 8.70
CA GLN A 42 12.36 12.38 9.59
C GLN A 42 13.01 11.02 9.36
N LYS A 43 13.28 10.29 10.44
CA LYS A 43 14.07 9.07 10.43
C LYS A 43 13.20 7.84 10.70
N PRO A 44 13.22 6.83 9.80
CA PRO A 44 12.72 5.50 10.12
C PRO A 44 13.38 4.96 11.39
N GLY A 45 12.61 4.30 12.26
CA GLY A 45 13.08 3.78 13.55
C GLY A 45 13.15 4.81 14.68
N LYS A 46 12.82 6.09 14.42
CA LYS A 46 12.72 7.14 15.44
C LYS A 46 11.41 7.92 15.35
N ASP A 47 11.13 8.51 14.19
CA ASP A 47 9.94 9.35 14.00
C ASP A 47 8.75 8.52 13.48
N PHE A 48 9.05 7.50 12.67
CA PHE A 48 8.09 6.54 12.12
C PHE A 48 8.75 5.19 11.88
N LEU A 49 7.96 4.15 11.63
CA LEU A 49 8.42 2.84 11.18
C LEU A 49 7.87 2.50 9.81
N LEU A 50 8.71 1.92 8.95
CA LEU A 50 8.29 1.29 7.69
C LEU A 50 8.42 -0.22 7.85
N ILE A 51 7.32 -0.95 7.62
CA ILE A 51 7.28 -2.40 7.80
C ILE A 51 6.89 -3.07 6.49
N ASP A 52 7.81 -3.86 5.95
CA ASP A 52 7.59 -4.71 4.78
C ASP A 52 7.00 -6.06 5.21
N LEU A 53 5.80 -6.38 4.74
CA LEU A 53 5.07 -7.61 5.03
C LEU A 53 5.29 -8.72 3.98
N ARG A 54 6.20 -8.51 3.02
CA ARG A 54 6.55 -9.50 2.01
C ARG A 54 7.30 -10.68 2.63
N GLN A 55 7.20 -11.85 2.01
CA GLN A 55 7.94 -13.05 2.40
C GLN A 55 8.69 -13.59 1.19
N THR A 56 8.12 -14.58 0.49
CA THR A 56 8.72 -15.14 -0.73
C THR A 56 8.69 -14.16 -1.90
N ASP A 57 7.83 -13.12 -1.83
CA ASP A 57 7.72 -12.04 -2.80
C ASP A 57 8.61 -10.82 -2.46
N HIS A 58 9.57 -10.99 -1.54
CA HIS A 58 10.50 -9.97 -1.08
C HIS A 58 11.69 -9.82 -2.07
N THR A 59 11.38 -9.50 -3.33
CA THR A 59 12.35 -9.34 -4.42
C THR A 59 12.41 -7.88 -4.90
N GLY A 60 13.50 -7.50 -5.57
CA GLY A 60 13.65 -6.17 -6.18
C GLY A 60 14.03 -5.04 -5.22
N GLY A 61 14.45 -5.37 -4.00
CA GLY A 61 14.80 -4.40 -2.97
C GLY A 61 13.63 -3.94 -2.11
N THR A 62 13.94 -3.08 -1.14
CA THR A 62 13.03 -2.58 -0.10
C THR A 62 13.07 -1.07 0.02
N ILE A 63 12.03 -0.44 0.57
CA ILE A 63 12.09 0.99 0.90
C ILE A 63 13.12 1.19 2.01
N ARG A 64 14.01 2.18 1.84
CA ARG A 64 15.13 2.42 2.74
C ARG A 64 14.68 2.62 4.19
N GLY A 65 15.38 1.94 5.10
CA GLY A 65 15.10 2.01 6.54
C GLY A 65 13.85 1.25 6.97
N SER A 66 13.25 0.44 6.09
CA SER A 66 12.20 -0.48 6.47
C SER A 66 12.75 -1.75 7.14
N ILE A 67 11.92 -2.37 7.97
CA ILE A 67 12.18 -3.71 8.54
C ILE A 67 11.22 -4.70 7.91
N ASN A 68 11.68 -5.93 7.67
CA ASN A 68 10.83 -6.98 7.12
C ASN A 68 10.20 -7.82 8.25
N LEU A 69 8.87 -7.80 8.32
CA LEU A 69 8.06 -8.59 9.24
C LEU A 69 6.95 -9.30 8.44
N PRO A 70 7.19 -10.54 7.97
CA PRO A 70 6.23 -11.26 7.14
C PRO A 70 4.83 -11.36 7.76
N ALA A 71 3.78 -11.18 6.93
CA ALA A 71 2.38 -11.22 7.39
C ALA A 71 2.02 -12.56 8.08
N GLN A 72 2.70 -13.65 7.70
CA GLN A 72 2.60 -15.04 8.17
C GLN A 72 2.43 -15.18 9.68
N SER A 73 3.22 -14.42 10.43
CA SER A 73 3.29 -14.48 11.89
C SER A 73 2.81 -13.20 12.55
N LEU A 74 2.23 -12.26 11.81
CA LEU A 74 1.99 -10.91 12.30
C LEU A 74 0.98 -10.88 13.45
N TYR A 75 -0.21 -11.46 13.27
CA TYR A 75 -1.32 -11.32 14.22
C TYR A 75 -0.96 -11.70 15.67
N PRO A 76 -0.39 -12.88 15.98
CA PRO A 76 -0.03 -13.23 17.35
C PRO A 76 1.09 -12.36 17.93
N THR A 77 1.89 -11.68 17.09
CA THR A 77 2.99 -10.81 17.54
C THR A 77 2.58 -9.36 17.80
N LEU A 78 1.35 -8.96 17.46
CA LEU A 78 0.87 -7.58 17.63
C LEU A 78 1.09 -7.03 19.04
N PRO A 79 0.80 -7.76 20.14
CA PRO A 79 1.07 -7.28 21.49
C PRO A 79 2.54 -6.92 21.72
N THR A 80 3.46 -7.81 21.32
CA THR A 80 4.90 -7.59 21.46
C THR A 80 5.37 -6.41 20.61
N LEU A 81 4.91 -6.34 19.36
CA LEU A 81 5.24 -5.23 18.46
C LEU A 81 4.76 -3.90 19.03
N TYR A 82 3.52 -3.84 19.54
CA TYR A 82 2.99 -2.65 20.21
C TYR A 82 3.87 -2.21 21.38
N THR A 83 4.24 -3.13 22.28
CA THR A 83 5.11 -2.81 23.41
C THR A 83 6.45 -2.22 22.95
N LEU A 84 7.06 -2.81 21.92
CA LEU A 84 8.32 -2.31 21.36
C LEU A 84 8.16 -0.91 20.76
N PHE A 85 7.13 -0.69 19.94
CA PHE A 85 6.90 0.58 19.25
C PHE A 85 6.55 1.70 20.23
N ALA A 86 5.72 1.41 21.23
CA ALA A 86 5.40 2.36 22.29
C ALA A 86 6.62 2.71 23.14
N SER A 87 7.45 1.72 23.49
CA SER A 87 8.68 1.94 24.27
C SER A 87 9.72 2.76 23.52
N ALA A 88 9.76 2.65 22.19
CA ALA A 88 10.62 3.44 21.32
C ALA A 88 10.04 4.82 20.95
N ASP A 89 8.89 5.19 21.54
CA ASP A 89 8.16 6.45 21.28
C ASP A 89 7.79 6.68 19.80
N ILE A 90 7.57 5.60 19.05
CA ILE A 90 7.21 5.67 17.63
C ILE A 90 5.78 6.17 17.48
N LYS A 91 5.59 7.26 16.72
CA LYS A 91 4.27 7.90 16.53
C LYS A 91 3.48 7.36 15.35
N CYS A 92 4.17 6.81 14.35
CA CYS A 92 3.53 6.36 13.12
C CYS A 92 4.14 5.04 12.64
N ILE A 93 3.29 4.03 12.41
CA ILE A 93 3.66 2.71 11.90
C ILE A 93 3.07 2.58 10.50
N ILE A 94 3.94 2.44 9.51
CA ILE A 94 3.58 2.42 8.09
C ILE A 94 3.78 1.00 7.54
N TRP A 95 2.67 0.34 7.25
CA TRP A 95 2.64 -1.04 6.76
C TRP A 95 2.60 -1.07 5.24
N TYR A 96 3.42 -1.91 4.62
CA TYR A 96 3.36 -2.14 3.18
C TYR A 96 3.59 -3.59 2.81
N CYS A 97 3.10 -3.96 1.63
CA CYS A 97 3.49 -5.20 0.97
C CYS A 97 3.70 -4.93 -0.53
N GLY A 98 3.51 -5.93 -1.40
CA GLY A 98 3.55 -5.75 -2.86
C GLY A 98 2.72 -4.55 -3.35
N SER A 99 1.40 -4.60 -3.21
CA SER A 99 0.47 -3.51 -3.57
C SER A 99 -0.25 -2.87 -2.37
N SER A 100 -0.01 -3.40 -1.17
CA SER A 100 -0.72 -3.09 0.08
C SER A 100 -2.24 -3.36 0.11
N GLN A 101 -2.86 -3.79 -1.00
CA GLN A 101 -4.31 -4.01 -1.09
C GLN A 101 -4.88 -5.12 -0.18
N HIS A 102 -4.02 -6.00 0.35
CA HIS A 102 -4.44 -7.12 1.20
C HIS A 102 -3.70 -7.11 2.54
N ARG A 103 -2.43 -7.59 2.54
CA ARG A 103 -1.60 -7.68 3.76
C ARG A 103 -1.39 -6.33 4.44
N GLY A 104 -1.03 -5.29 3.67
CA GLY A 104 -0.80 -3.94 4.21
C GLY A 104 -2.04 -3.34 4.85
N LEU A 105 -3.18 -3.43 4.16
CA LEU A 105 -4.46 -2.94 4.65
C LEU A 105 -4.86 -3.64 5.96
N ARG A 106 -4.76 -4.98 6.00
CA ARG A 106 -5.11 -5.77 7.18
C ARG A 106 -4.18 -5.52 8.36
N ALA A 107 -2.87 -5.45 8.13
CA ALA A 107 -1.90 -5.15 9.18
C ALA A 107 -2.16 -3.78 9.82
N ALA A 108 -2.44 -2.78 8.99
CA ALA A 108 -2.79 -1.45 9.45
C ALA A 108 -4.05 -1.48 10.33
N ALA A 109 -5.08 -2.21 9.91
CA ALA A 109 -6.33 -2.36 10.65
C ALA A 109 -6.16 -3.11 11.98
N TRP A 110 -5.48 -4.26 11.98
CA TRP A 110 -5.27 -5.05 13.20
C TRP A 110 -4.44 -4.30 14.25
N MET A 111 -3.37 -3.62 13.84
CA MET A 111 -2.58 -2.83 14.79
C MET A 111 -3.38 -1.61 15.27
N ASP A 112 -4.20 -0.97 14.43
CA ASP A 112 -5.06 0.14 14.84
C ASP A 112 -6.11 -0.29 15.89
N ASP A 113 -6.75 -1.44 15.69
CA ASP A 113 -7.66 -2.01 16.68
C ASP A 113 -6.94 -2.26 18.01
N TYR A 114 -5.75 -2.86 17.96
CA TYR A 114 -4.97 -3.16 19.15
C TYR A 114 -4.53 -1.88 19.88
N ILE A 115 -4.05 -0.86 19.16
CA ILE A 115 -3.69 0.46 19.71
C ILE A 115 -4.88 1.09 20.46
N LYS A 116 -6.08 1.03 19.86
CA LYS A 116 -7.32 1.54 20.47
C LYS A 116 -7.73 0.76 21.69
N GLU A 117 -7.57 -0.56 21.69
CA GLU A 117 -7.82 -1.41 22.87
C GLU A 117 -6.88 -1.07 24.04
N GLN A 118 -5.66 -0.61 23.75
CA GLN A 118 -4.74 -0.08 24.77
C GLN A 118 -5.03 1.36 25.19
N GLY A 119 -6.04 2.03 24.60
CA GLY A 119 -6.38 3.42 24.89
C GLY A 119 -5.30 4.42 24.48
N ASN A 120 -4.47 4.10 23.49
CA ASN A 120 -3.35 4.95 23.07
C ASN A 120 -3.73 5.79 21.85
N GLU A 121 -3.81 7.11 22.03
CA GLU A 121 -4.16 8.06 20.96
C GLU A 121 -2.94 8.63 20.21
N ASN A 122 -1.73 8.34 20.70
CA ASN A 122 -0.49 8.93 20.19
C ASN A 122 0.16 8.14 19.05
N ILE A 123 -0.13 6.84 18.95
CA ILE A 123 0.42 5.97 17.92
C ILE A 123 -0.61 5.82 16.80
N LYS A 124 -0.18 6.03 15.56
CA LYS A 124 -1.00 5.82 14.37
C LYS A 124 -0.50 4.60 13.61
N SER A 125 -1.45 3.78 13.17
CA SER A 125 -1.20 2.65 12.27
C SER A 125 -1.78 2.95 10.91
N VAL A 126 -0.95 2.96 9.86
CA VAL A 126 -1.34 3.36 8.51
C VAL A 126 -0.81 2.41 7.44
N MET A 127 -1.55 2.26 6.35
CA MET A 127 -1.11 1.51 5.17
C MET A 127 -0.46 2.42 4.13
N LEU A 128 0.68 2.02 3.56
CA LEU A 128 1.27 2.68 2.39
C LEU A 128 0.50 2.33 1.11
N ILE A 129 -0.16 3.32 0.51
CA ILE A 129 -0.93 3.16 -0.74
C ILE A 129 -0.01 2.72 -1.88
N GLY A 130 -0.43 1.69 -2.61
CA GLY A 130 0.31 1.13 -3.75
C GLY A 130 1.47 0.22 -3.37
N GLY A 131 1.83 0.15 -2.08
CA GLY A 131 2.92 -0.68 -1.57
C GLY A 131 4.27 -0.40 -2.23
N VAL A 132 5.16 -1.38 -2.15
CA VAL A 132 6.50 -1.27 -2.77
C VAL A 132 6.42 -1.20 -4.29
N LYS A 133 5.41 -1.82 -4.93
CA LYS A 133 5.21 -1.71 -6.39
C LYS A 133 4.94 -0.27 -6.80
N GLY A 134 4.09 0.42 -6.04
CA GLY A 134 3.78 1.83 -6.25
C GLY A 134 4.97 2.75 -6.00
N TRP A 135 5.91 2.35 -5.13
CA TRP A 135 7.16 3.06 -4.87
C TRP A 135 8.19 2.83 -5.99
N ALA A 136 8.50 1.58 -6.29
CA ALA A 136 9.54 1.19 -7.24
C ALA A 136 9.28 1.63 -8.69
N ASN A 137 8.02 1.87 -9.06
CA ASN A 137 7.62 2.32 -10.39
C ASN A 137 7.34 3.83 -10.47
N ALA A 138 7.62 4.60 -9.42
CA ALA A 138 7.26 6.02 -9.36
C ALA A 138 8.33 6.99 -9.86
N GLY A 139 9.56 6.53 -10.10
CA GLY A 139 10.65 7.36 -10.63
C GLY A 139 11.94 7.25 -9.83
N ALA A 140 13.00 7.89 -10.33
CA ALA A 140 14.33 7.82 -9.74
C ALA A 140 14.39 8.39 -8.32
N GLU A 141 13.56 9.40 -8.03
CA GLU A 141 13.46 9.99 -6.70
C GLU A 141 12.93 9.03 -5.62
N TYR A 142 12.28 7.94 -6.04
CA TYR A 142 11.83 6.86 -5.18
C TYR A 142 12.82 5.70 -5.14
N THR A 143 13.31 5.25 -6.30
CA THR A 143 14.21 4.09 -6.37
C THR A 143 15.58 4.35 -5.75
N THR A 144 16.06 5.60 -5.75
CA THR A 144 17.27 6.01 -5.01
C THR A 144 17.13 5.91 -3.48
N LEU A 145 15.90 5.83 -2.99
CA LEU A 145 15.53 5.58 -1.59
C LEU A 145 15.06 4.14 -1.38
N MET A 146 15.45 3.22 -2.26
CA MET A 146 15.37 1.79 -2.02
C MET A 146 16.76 1.25 -1.70
N ASP A 147 16.79 0.25 -0.84
CA ASP A 147 17.99 -0.55 -0.57
C ASP A 147 17.91 -1.81 -1.44
N GLU A 148 19.05 -2.20 -2.02
CA GLU A 148 19.18 -3.37 -2.92
C GLU A 148 18.20 -3.32 -4.11
N TYR A 149 17.99 -2.12 -4.67
CA TYR A 149 17.10 -1.95 -5.82
C TYR A 149 17.61 -2.70 -7.05
N GLU A 150 16.79 -3.62 -7.55
CA GLU A 150 17.05 -4.33 -8.81
C GLU A 150 16.01 -3.91 -9.84
N GLU A 151 16.41 -3.08 -10.81
CA GLU A 151 15.49 -2.55 -11.82
C GLU A 151 14.75 -3.66 -12.58
N GLY A 152 15.46 -4.74 -12.93
CA GLY A 152 14.91 -5.88 -13.68
C GLY A 152 13.75 -6.59 -12.97
N ALA A 153 13.65 -6.51 -11.64
CA ALA A 153 12.56 -7.10 -10.86
C ALA A 153 11.23 -6.32 -11.01
N TRP A 154 11.28 -5.06 -11.47
CA TRP A 154 10.12 -4.17 -11.57
C TRP A 154 9.70 -3.88 -13.01
N GLN A 155 10.55 -4.19 -13.98
CA GLN A 155 10.20 -4.04 -15.38
C GLN A 155 9.09 -5.02 -15.80
N ILE A 156 8.08 -4.50 -16.49
CA ILE A 156 7.06 -5.33 -17.12
C ILE A 156 7.74 -6.08 -18.28
N PRO A 157 7.67 -7.43 -18.35
CA PRO A 157 8.29 -8.18 -19.44
C PRO A 157 7.84 -7.66 -20.80
N SER A 158 8.76 -7.56 -21.76
CA SER A 158 8.48 -7.03 -23.10
C SER A 158 7.31 -7.75 -23.79
N SER A 159 7.11 -9.04 -23.49
CA SER A 159 5.98 -9.86 -23.96
C SER A 159 4.62 -9.42 -23.42
N VAL A 160 4.56 -8.95 -22.17
CA VAL A 160 3.34 -8.41 -21.55
C VAL A 160 3.03 -7.02 -22.11
N MET A 161 4.05 -6.20 -22.32
CA MET A 161 3.91 -4.90 -23.02
C MET A 161 3.43 -5.07 -24.47
N ALA A 162 3.94 -6.06 -25.20
CA ALA A 162 3.46 -6.40 -26.53
C ALA A 162 1.97 -6.83 -26.51
N SER A 163 1.58 -7.70 -25.56
CA SER A 163 0.20 -8.16 -25.41
C SER A 163 -0.79 -7.03 -25.04
N LEU A 164 -0.35 -6.03 -24.28
CA LEU A 164 -1.15 -4.84 -23.94
C LEU A 164 -1.32 -3.90 -25.14
N ARG A 165 -0.28 -3.75 -25.97
CA ARG A 165 -0.37 -3.00 -27.24
C ARG A 165 -1.35 -3.68 -28.19
N ASP A 166 -1.24 -5.00 -28.34
CA ASP A 166 -2.17 -5.83 -29.12
C ASP A 166 -3.63 -5.70 -28.66
N LYS A 167 -3.87 -5.71 -27.35
CA LYS A 167 -5.23 -5.53 -26.78
C LYS A 167 -5.76 -4.12 -26.96
N LYS A 168 -4.90 -3.10 -26.96
CA LYS A 168 -5.28 -1.71 -27.22
C LYS A 168 -5.62 -1.51 -28.71
N GLU A 169 -4.86 -2.13 -29.59
CA GLU A 169 -5.06 -2.08 -31.05
C GLU A 169 -6.33 -2.85 -31.47
N ARG A 170 -6.59 -4.03 -30.89
CA ARG A 170 -7.84 -4.78 -31.11
C ARG A 170 -9.10 -4.09 -30.56
N ARG A 171 -8.97 -3.18 -29.59
CA ARG A 171 -10.09 -2.35 -29.08
C ARG A 171 -10.21 -1.00 -29.82
N GLY A 172 -9.28 -0.70 -30.73
CA GLY A 172 -9.20 0.56 -31.47
C GLY A 172 -9.75 0.48 -32.90
N GLY A 173 -10.88 -0.21 -33.11
CA GLY A 173 -11.65 -0.09 -34.35
C GLY A 173 -12.54 1.15 -34.32
N ASP A 174 -12.16 2.18 -35.09
CA ASP A 174 -12.93 3.37 -35.47
C ASP A 174 -13.72 4.14 -34.40
N ILE A 175 -13.07 5.10 -33.75
CA ILE A 175 -13.72 6.36 -33.35
C ILE A 175 -12.77 7.52 -33.69
N LYS A 176 -13.23 8.42 -34.57
CA LYS A 176 -12.54 9.64 -34.98
C LYS A 176 -11.97 10.41 -33.79
N SER A 177 -10.75 10.88 -33.97
CA SER A 177 -9.94 11.73 -33.10
C SER A 177 -10.76 12.74 -32.31
N ARG A 178 -10.76 12.60 -30.98
CA ARG A 178 -11.04 13.70 -30.05
C ARG A 178 -9.96 13.68 -28.98
N ALA A 179 -9.17 14.76 -28.95
CA ALA A 179 -8.13 14.96 -27.96
C ALA A 179 -8.72 14.77 -26.55
N PHE A 180 -8.21 13.79 -25.81
CA PHE A 180 -8.52 13.65 -24.39
C PHE A 180 -7.52 14.49 -23.61
N VAL A 181 -7.93 15.71 -23.30
CA VAL A 181 -7.42 16.44 -22.13
C VAL A 181 -7.85 15.63 -20.91
N PHE A 182 -6.90 15.12 -20.14
CA PHE A 182 -7.20 14.52 -18.84
C PHE A 182 -7.58 15.66 -17.89
N ASN A 183 -8.88 15.93 -17.78
CA ASN A 183 -9.44 16.71 -16.68
C ASN A 183 -10.03 15.75 -15.63
N ASN A 184 -9.58 15.95 -14.39
CA ASN A 184 -10.16 15.41 -13.17
C ASN A 184 -11.67 15.65 -13.13
N CYS A 185 -12.48 14.59 -13.11
CA CYS A 185 -13.71 14.48 -12.32
C CYS A 185 -14.35 13.10 -12.48
N GLY A 186 -14.87 12.57 -11.37
CA GLY A 186 -15.28 11.17 -11.21
C GLY A 186 -16.49 10.73 -12.05
N CYS A 187 -16.66 9.41 -12.12
CA CYS A 187 -17.80 8.78 -12.76
C CYS A 187 -18.58 7.96 -11.73
N VAL A 188 -19.71 8.54 -11.32
CA VAL A 188 -20.89 7.85 -10.80
C VAL A 188 -21.52 7.10 -11.97
N LEU A 189 -21.70 5.77 -11.85
CA LEU A 189 -22.55 5.01 -12.77
C LEU A 189 -23.89 4.74 -12.07
N CYS A 190 -24.88 5.55 -12.44
CA CYS A 190 -26.30 5.24 -12.23
C CYS A 190 -26.77 4.41 -13.44
N GLY A 191 -27.42 3.29 -13.17
CA GLY A 191 -27.83 2.31 -14.17
C GLY A 191 -29.10 2.71 -14.95
N GLU A 192 -29.05 2.34 -16.23
CA GLU A 192 -30.12 1.76 -17.05
C GLU A 192 -31.37 2.60 -17.40
N CYS A 193 -31.34 3.14 -18.63
CA CYS A 193 -32.52 3.42 -19.43
C CYS A 193 -32.92 2.15 -20.21
N VAL A 194 -34.04 1.53 -19.83
CA VAL A 194 -34.73 0.49 -20.63
C VAL A 194 -35.41 1.17 -21.84
N ARG A 195 -35.23 0.60 -23.04
CA ARG A 195 -36.02 0.91 -24.24
C ARG A 195 -36.99 -0.24 -24.50
N ASN A 196 -38.29 0.02 -24.31
CA ASN A 196 -39.28 0.08 -25.39
C ASN A 196 -40.54 0.79 -24.89
#